data_AF-A0A7S4HYU6-F1
#
_entry.id   AF-A0A7S4HYU6-F1
#
_cell.length_a   1.000
_cell.length_b   1.000
_cell.length_c   1.000
_cell.angle_alpha   90.00
_cell.angle_beta   90.00
_cell.angle_gamma   90.00
#
_symmetry.space_group_name_H-M   'P 1'
#
loop_
_entity.id
_entity.type
_entity.pdbx_description
1 polymer ?
#
loop_
_entity_poly.entity_id
_entity_poly.type
_entity_poly.pdbx_seq_one_letter_code
_entity_poly.pdbx_strand_id
1 'polypeptide(L)'
;IMTFVGSVIFMPVDLESFPEPEDPPFRIIYLLQLPVWGIFLACPLGFMLALIFFMDQSLSSAATNHPDNQLRKGPAYHLDLYVMSALMLLFSLVGLPWVNAAIPHSPFHARILADLEVIYHPNGLIEERIVRVRETRITGLVASILIGISVLMVPIPLQIIPVPVLYGVFVYLSLTGLPGFQFWERLKLIITQRNLYPPNSYLRKVPLKVIHRFTLFQLVVILWLVFWGLTPVDYIQLFLGAALISIIPIRAVFGRLFFQQKHLKHLDK
;
A
#
# COMPACT_ATOMS: atom_id res chain seq x y z
N ILE A 1 26.60 15.56 24.59
CA ILE A 1 26.16 15.91 23.21
C ILE A 1 24.80 15.28 22.89
N MET A 2 24.61 13.97 23.06
CA MET A 2 23.29 13.31 22.84
C MET A 2 22.15 13.85 23.73
N THR A 3 22.43 14.26 24.97
CA THR A 3 21.42 14.84 25.88
C THR A 3 21.07 16.29 25.56
N PHE A 4 22.01 17.06 25.00
CA PHE A 4 21.80 18.47 24.62
C PHE A 4 21.00 18.57 23.31
N VAL A 5 21.33 17.71 22.34
CA VAL A 5 20.56 17.56 21.09
C VAL A 5 19.14 17.07 21.41
N GLY A 6 19.00 16.13 22.35
CA GLY A 6 17.70 15.69 22.86
C GLY A 6 16.87 16.84 23.44
N SER A 7 17.46 17.66 24.32
CA SER A 7 16.75 18.75 25.01
C SER A 7 16.44 19.97 24.15
N VAL A 8 17.23 20.26 23.11
CA VAL A 8 17.03 21.44 22.25
C VAL A 8 16.12 21.14 21.06
N ILE A 9 16.12 19.89 20.56
CA ILE A 9 15.28 19.48 19.43
C ILE A 9 13.93 18.93 19.91
N PHE A 10 13.91 18.17 21.01
CA PHE A 10 12.66 17.72 21.62
C PHE A 10 12.27 18.71 22.72
N MET A 11 11.62 19.80 22.32
CA MET A 11 10.71 20.52 23.23
C MET A 11 9.76 19.52 23.90
N PRO A 12 9.13 19.85 25.04
CA PRO A 12 8.05 19.03 25.57
C PRO A 12 6.98 18.92 24.48
N VAL A 13 6.99 17.81 23.77
CA VAL A 13 5.94 17.46 22.81
C VAL A 13 4.78 17.10 23.69
N ASP A 14 3.74 17.94 23.70
CA ASP A 14 2.47 17.58 24.31
C ASP A 14 2.05 16.25 23.68
N LEU A 15 2.11 15.19 24.48
CA LEU A 15 1.77 13.86 24.03
C LEU A 15 0.26 13.83 23.90
N GLU A 16 -0.24 14.02 22.67
CA GLU A 16 -1.63 13.73 22.35
C GLU A 16 -1.93 12.30 22.81
N SER A 17 -2.81 12.17 23.79
CA SER A 17 -3.30 10.88 24.25
C SER A 17 -4.28 10.33 23.22
N PHE A 18 -4.36 9.00 23.13
CA PHE A 18 -5.38 8.38 22.30
C PHE A 18 -6.78 8.90 22.68
N PRO A 19 -7.55 9.44 21.72
CA PRO A 19 -8.89 9.91 22.01
C PRO A 19 -9.74 8.74 22.49
N GLU A 20 -10.42 8.92 23.62
CA GLU A 20 -11.40 7.93 24.08
C GLU A 20 -12.60 7.93 23.12
N PRO A 21 -13.12 6.76 22.72
CA PRO A 21 -14.28 6.70 21.86
C PRO A 21 -15.51 7.26 22.58
N GLU A 22 -16.04 8.39 22.10
CA GLU A 22 -17.24 9.06 22.64
C GLU A 22 -18.54 8.29 22.32
N ASP A 23 -18.52 7.46 21.26
CA ASP A 23 -19.68 6.73 20.75
C ASP A 23 -19.66 5.23 21.11
N PRO A 24 -20.82 4.60 21.34
CA PRO A 24 -20.90 3.15 21.54
C PRO A 24 -20.43 2.39 20.29
N PRO A 25 -19.69 1.28 20.43
CA PRO A 25 -19.01 0.60 19.32
C PRO A 25 -19.96 -0.07 18.30
N PHE A 26 -21.24 -0.22 18.63
CA PHE A 26 -22.24 -0.85 17.78
C PHE A 26 -23.46 0.05 17.63
N ARG A 27 -23.76 0.46 16.40
CA ARG A 27 -24.95 1.24 16.06
C ARG A 27 -25.60 0.67 14.80
N ILE A 28 -26.77 0.07 14.97
CA ILE A 28 -27.55 -0.40 13.81
C ILE A 28 -28.01 0.82 13.01
N ILE A 29 -27.67 0.84 11.72
CA ILE A 29 -28.01 1.95 10.82
C ILE A 29 -29.40 1.71 10.22
N TYR A 30 -30.31 2.67 10.39
CA TYR A 30 -31.63 2.65 9.78
C TYR A 30 -31.59 3.22 8.36
N LEU A 31 -31.36 2.37 7.35
CA LEU A 31 -31.27 2.78 5.92
C LEU A 31 -32.52 3.53 5.41
N LEU A 32 -33.67 3.30 6.03
CA LEU A 32 -34.97 3.84 5.61
C LEU A 32 -35.30 5.24 6.15
N GLN A 33 -34.41 5.85 6.95
CA GLN A 33 -34.58 7.24 7.42
C GLN A 33 -34.20 8.27 6.34
N LEU A 34 -33.45 7.88 5.31
CA LEU A 34 -33.09 8.78 4.23
C LEU A 34 -34.25 8.96 3.24
N PRO A 35 -34.44 10.17 2.69
CA PRO A 35 -35.39 10.38 1.61
C PRO A 35 -34.94 9.63 0.36
N VAL A 36 -35.92 9.16 -0.43
CA VAL A 36 -35.68 8.31 -1.61
C VAL A 36 -34.68 8.94 -2.60
N TRP A 37 -34.72 10.26 -2.78
CA TRP A 37 -33.77 10.98 -3.65
C TRP A 37 -32.31 10.88 -3.15
N GLY A 38 -32.10 10.82 -1.83
CA GLY A 38 -30.78 10.67 -1.23
C GLY A 38 -30.18 9.29 -1.50
N ILE A 39 -31.01 8.25 -1.56
CA ILE A 39 -30.59 6.89 -1.93
C ILE A 39 -30.07 6.87 -3.37
N PHE A 40 -30.77 7.52 -4.30
CA PHE A 40 -30.33 7.62 -5.70
C PHE A 40 -29.02 8.40 -5.86
N LEU A 41 -28.80 9.47 -5.08
CA LEU A 41 -27.53 10.21 -5.09
C LEU A 41 -26.39 9.43 -4.42
N ALA A 42 -26.68 8.57 -3.45
CA ALA A 42 -25.69 7.74 -2.79
C ALA A 42 -25.15 6.62 -3.71
N CYS A 43 -25.95 6.10 -4.65
CA CYS A 43 -25.52 5.05 -5.58
C CYS A 43 -24.22 5.37 -6.35
N PRO A 44 -24.08 6.52 -7.06
CA PRO A 44 -22.85 6.84 -7.78
C PRO A 44 -21.65 7.04 -6.85
N LEU A 45 -21.85 7.64 -5.67
CA LEU A 45 -20.78 7.80 -4.68
C LEU A 45 -20.32 6.44 -4.12
N GLY A 46 -21.27 5.56 -3.79
CA GLY A 46 -21.01 4.19 -3.36
C GLY A 46 -20.31 3.36 -4.43
N PHE A 47 -20.64 3.58 -5.71
CA PHE A 47 -19.91 2.96 -6.82
C PHE A 47 -18.45 3.44 -6.90
N MET A 48 -18.19 4.75 -6.80
CA MET A 48 -16.82 5.28 -6.81
C MET A 48 -15.99 4.76 -5.64
N LEU A 49 -16.60 4.69 -4.46
CA LEU A 49 -16.00 4.08 -3.29
C LEU A 49 -15.71 2.58 -3.50
N ALA A 50 -16.65 1.83 -4.07
CA ALA A 50 -16.43 0.42 -4.40
C ALA A 50 -15.26 0.23 -5.36
N LEU A 51 -15.03 1.16 -6.30
CA LEU A 51 -13.84 1.13 -7.16
C LEU A 51 -12.53 1.30 -6.37
N ILE A 52 -12.50 2.17 -5.35
CA ILE A 52 -11.31 2.32 -4.47
C ILE A 52 -11.02 1.00 -3.77
N PHE A 53 -12.01 0.41 -3.09
CA PHE A 53 -11.83 -0.86 -2.38
C PHE A 53 -11.46 -2.02 -3.31
N PHE A 54 -12.06 -2.06 -4.51
CA PHE A 54 -11.70 -3.03 -5.53
C PHE A 54 -10.24 -2.89 -5.96
N MET A 55 -9.77 -1.66 -6.18
CA MET A 55 -8.39 -1.38 -6.57
C MET A 55 -7.40 -1.72 -5.44
N ASP A 56 -7.69 -1.34 -4.19
CA ASP A 56 -6.85 -1.65 -3.04
C ASP A 56 -6.69 -3.17 -2.85
N GLN A 57 -7.80 -3.91 -2.89
CA GLN A 57 -7.79 -5.36 -2.75
C GLN A 57 -7.01 -6.02 -3.89
N SER A 58 -7.25 -5.58 -5.13
CA SER A 58 -6.59 -6.14 -6.32
C SER A 58 -5.10 -5.84 -6.31
N LEU A 59 -4.70 -4.63 -5.91
CA LEU A 59 -3.30 -4.23 -5.84
C LEU A 59 -2.56 -4.93 -4.71
N SER A 60 -3.16 -5.01 -3.52
CA SER A 60 -2.57 -5.74 -2.40
C SER A 60 -2.42 -7.23 -2.73
N SER A 61 -3.44 -7.87 -3.31
CA SER A 61 -3.38 -9.28 -3.69
C SER A 61 -2.36 -9.51 -4.81
N ALA A 62 -2.25 -8.62 -5.80
CA ALA A 62 -1.23 -8.71 -6.84
C ALA A 62 0.20 -8.51 -6.29
N ALA A 63 0.39 -7.59 -5.34
CA ALA A 63 1.69 -7.35 -4.70
C ALA A 63 2.13 -8.56 -3.84
N THR A 64 1.22 -9.18 -3.09
CA THR A 64 1.51 -10.38 -2.31
C THR A 64 1.77 -11.58 -3.22
N ASN A 65 0.99 -11.76 -4.29
CA ASN A 65 1.14 -12.85 -5.26
C ASN A 65 2.19 -12.59 -6.35
N HIS A 66 3.03 -11.56 -6.20
CA HIS A 66 4.10 -11.30 -7.14
C HIS A 66 5.05 -12.52 -7.23
N PRO A 67 5.51 -12.91 -8.44
CA PRO A 67 6.37 -14.10 -8.61
C PRO A 67 7.65 -14.07 -7.76
N ASP A 68 8.14 -12.89 -7.42
CA ASP A 68 9.32 -12.71 -6.56
C ASP A 68 9.11 -13.23 -5.13
N ASN A 69 7.87 -13.26 -4.64
CA ASN A 69 7.54 -13.78 -3.31
C ASN A 69 7.47 -15.31 -3.26
N GLN A 70 7.57 -16.01 -4.40
CA GLN A 70 7.63 -17.48 -4.48
C GLN A 70 6.58 -18.22 -3.62
N LEU A 71 5.34 -17.72 -3.64
CA LEU A 71 4.22 -18.38 -2.96
C LEU A 71 3.91 -19.73 -3.63
N ARG A 72 3.53 -20.73 -2.83
CA ARG A 72 3.25 -22.09 -3.28
C ARG A 72 1.78 -22.28 -3.65
N LYS A 73 0.87 -21.66 -2.91
CA LYS A 73 -0.56 -21.71 -3.23
C LYS A 73 -0.88 -20.71 -4.32
N GLY A 74 -1.76 -21.10 -5.24
CA GLY A 74 -2.23 -20.23 -6.31
C GLY A 74 -3.03 -19.03 -5.75
N PRO A 75 -3.10 -17.92 -6.51
CA PRO A 75 -3.84 -16.74 -6.10
C PRO A 75 -5.35 -16.98 -6.16
N ALA A 76 -6.10 -16.40 -5.23
CA ALA A 76 -7.56 -16.54 -5.12
C ALA A 76 -8.29 -15.20 -5.27
N TYR A 77 -7.94 -14.41 -6.29
CA TYR A 77 -8.42 -13.03 -6.48
C TYR A 77 -9.95 -12.86 -6.37
N HIS A 78 -10.73 -13.75 -6.98
CA HIS A 78 -12.19 -13.67 -6.96
C HIS A 78 -12.79 -14.01 -5.59
N LEU A 79 -12.20 -15.00 -4.91
CA LEU A 79 -12.65 -15.39 -3.58
C LEU A 79 -12.35 -14.27 -2.58
N ASP A 80 -11.18 -13.66 -2.68
CA ASP A 80 -10.77 -12.54 -1.83
C ASP A 80 -11.75 -11.35 -1.98
N LEU A 81 -12.11 -11.00 -3.23
CA LEU A 81 -13.10 -9.95 -3.51
C LEU A 81 -14.49 -10.29 -2.98
N TYR A 82 -14.94 -11.53 -3.13
CA TYR A 82 -16.24 -11.97 -2.63
C TYR A 82 -16.32 -11.86 -1.10
N VAL A 83 -15.34 -12.41 -0.39
CA VAL A 83 -15.28 -12.38 1.08
C VAL A 83 -15.22 -10.94 1.58
N MET A 84 -14.39 -10.11 0.95
CA MET A 84 -14.27 -8.69 1.26
C MET A 84 -15.62 -7.96 1.09
N SER A 85 -16.31 -8.15 -0.04
CA SER A 85 -17.61 -7.52 -0.29
C SER A 85 -18.69 -7.96 0.71
N ALA A 86 -18.70 -9.24 1.10
CA ALA A 86 -19.63 -9.77 2.09
C ALA A 86 -19.37 -9.18 3.49
N LEU A 87 -18.11 -9.03 3.87
CA LEU A 87 -17.72 -8.40 5.15
C LEU A 87 -18.04 -6.90 5.17
N MET A 88 -17.80 -6.17 4.08
CA MET A 88 -18.19 -4.76 3.96
C MET A 88 -19.70 -4.57 4.11
N LEU A 89 -20.50 -5.43 3.47
CA LEU A 89 -21.97 -5.42 3.61
C LEU A 89 -22.37 -5.63 5.07
N LEU A 90 -21.79 -6.64 5.74
CA LEU A 90 -22.05 -6.92 7.15
C LEU A 90 -21.70 -5.72 8.04
N PHE A 91 -20.52 -5.14 7.87
CA PHE A 91 -20.07 -3.99 8.66
C PHE A 91 -20.93 -2.75 8.40
N SER A 92 -21.37 -2.54 7.16
CA SER A 92 -22.31 -1.47 6.83
C SER A 92 -23.67 -1.61 7.52
N LEU A 93 -24.15 -2.83 7.78
CA LEU A 93 -25.42 -3.07 8.48
C LEU A 93 -25.30 -2.86 9.99
N VAL A 94 -24.15 -3.23 10.55
CA VAL A 94 -23.85 -3.15 12.00
C VAL A 94 -23.32 -1.76 12.40
N GLY A 95 -23.00 -0.91 11.41
CA GLY A 95 -22.42 0.42 11.62
C GLY A 95 -20.96 0.41 12.03
N LEU A 96 -20.24 -0.67 11.70
CA LEU A 96 -18.80 -0.79 11.92
C LEU A 96 -18.02 -0.19 10.75
N PRO A 97 -16.79 0.31 10.99
CA PRO A 97 -15.93 0.78 9.92
C PRO A 97 -15.63 -0.35 8.93
N TRP A 98 -15.55 -0.01 7.65
CA TRP A 98 -15.12 -0.96 6.63
C TRP A 98 -13.64 -1.29 6.78
N VAL A 99 -13.30 -2.55 6.53
CA VAL A 99 -11.91 -3.04 6.53
C VAL A 99 -11.44 -3.19 5.10
N ASN A 100 -10.17 -2.94 4.80
CA ASN A 100 -9.56 -3.25 3.50
C ASN A 100 -8.23 -3.99 3.66
N ALA A 101 -7.77 -4.62 2.57
CA ALA A 101 -6.42 -5.14 2.53
C ALA A 101 -5.41 -3.99 2.52
N ALA A 102 -4.56 -3.96 3.54
CA ALA A 102 -3.50 -2.97 3.64
C ALA A 102 -2.33 -3.35 2.70
N ILE A 103 -2.11 -2.51 1.69
CA ILE A 103 -1.12 -2.70 0.62
C ILE A 103 0.30 -2.95 1.14
N PRO A 104 0.86 -2.18 2.10
CA PRO A 104 2.21 -2.49 2.59
C PRO A 104 2.19 -3.70 3.52
N HIS A 105 1.17 -3.83 4.37
CA HIS A 105 1.13 -4.84 5.44
C HIS A 105 1.11 -6.28 4.90
N SER A 106 0.29 -6.57 3.88
CA SER A 106 0.15 -7.92 3.32
C SER A 106 1.44 -8.51 2.73
N PRO A 107 2.17 -7.82 1.82
CA PRO A 107 3.44 -8.32 1.30
C PRO A 107 4.54 -8.33 2.39
N PHE A 108 4.53 -7.40 3.34
CA PHE A 108 5.46 -7.46 4.47
C PHE A 108 5.25 -8.69 5.34
N HIS A 109 4.00 -9.02 5.66
CA HIS A 109 3.67 -10.22 6.42
C HIS A 109 4.15 -11.48 5.69
N ALA A 110 3.98 -11.54 4.36
CA ALA A 110 4.52 -12.63 3.55
C ALA A 110 6.05 -12.67 3.59
N ARG A 111 6.72 -11.51 3.53
CA ARG A 111 8.19 -11.41 3.59
C ARG A 111 8.78 -11.78 4.95
N ILE A 112 8.10 -11.47 6.06
CA ILE A 112 8.52 -11.86 7.42
C ILE A 112 8.49 -13.39 7.59
N LEU A 113 7.59 -14.06 6.87
CA LEU A 113 7.47 -15.52 6.85
C LEU A 113 8.36 -16.18 5.78
N ALA A 114 9.19 -15.41 5.09
CA ALA A 114 10.06 -15.87 4.03
C ALA A 114 11.43 -16.30 4.57
N ASP A 115 11.92 -17.44 4.10
CA ASP A 115 13.31 -17.84 4.24
C ASP A 115 14.11 -17.14 3.11
N LEU A 116 15.06 -16.28 3.49
CA LEU A 116 15.90 -15.50 2.58
C LEU A 116 17.26 -16.15 2.40
N GLU A 117 17.71 -16.28 1.15
CA GLU A 117 19.09 -16.65 0.82
C GLU A 117 19.85 -15.42 0.32
N VAL A 118 21.08 -15.26 0.82
CA VAL A 118 21.99 -14.21 0.38
C VAL A 118 22.88 -14.77 -0.73
N ILE A 119 22.70 -14.26 -1.94
CA ILE A 119 23.48 -14.64 -3.11
C ILE A 119 24.62 -13.64 -3.27
N TYR A 120 25.86 -14.16 -3.25
CA TYR A 120 27.06 -13.39 -3.53
C TYR A 120 27.39 -13.48 -5.02
N HIS A 121 27.21 -12.37 -5.73
CA HIS A 121 27.58 -12.32 -7.15
C HIS A 121 29.09 -12.06 -7.31
N PRO A 122 29.74 -12.57 -8.37
CA PRO A 122 31.17 -12.37 -8.63
C PRO A 122 31.59 -10.90 -8.82
N ASN A 123 30.62 -10.01 -9.04
CA ASN A 123 30.80 -8.57 -9.20
C ASN A 123 30.71 -7.79 -7.86
N GLY A 124 30.63 -8.49 -6.72
CA GLY A 124 30.51 -7.88 -5.39
C GLY A 124 29.10 -7.42 -5.02
N LEU A 125 28.08 -7.69 -5.85
CA LEU A 125 26.69 -7.43 -5.49
C LEU A 125 26.17 -8.52 -4.56
N ILE A 126 25.54 -8.09 -3.47
CA ILE A 126 24.85 -8.94 -2.51
C ILE A 126 23.36 -8.80 -2.80
N GLU A 127 22.72 -9.90 -3.20
CA GLU A 127 21.28 -9.94 -3.50
C GLU A 127 20.60 -10.90 -2.53
N GLU A 128 19.58 -10.41 -1.82
CA GLU A 128 18.71 -11.26 -1.02
C GLU A 128 17.59 -11.81 -1.90
N ARG A 129 17.48 -13.13 -1.99
CA ARG A 129 16.43 -13.82 -2.74
C ARG A 129 15.53 -14.60 -1.79
N ILE A 130 14.22 -14.42 -1.95
CA ILE A 130 13.23 -15.26 -1.28
C ILE A 130 13.28 -16.66 -1.89
N VAL A 131 13.46 -17.69 -1.06
CA VAL A 131 13.56 -19.11 -1.49
C VAL A 131 12.25 -19.84 -1.24
N ARG A 132 11.61 -19.52 -0.11
CA ARG A 132 10.37 -20.15 0.31
C ARG A 132 9.66 -19.27 1.32
N VAL A 133 8.34 -19.13 1.15
CA VAL A 133 7.48 -18.50 2.14
C VAL A 133 6.69 -19.55 2.92
N ARG A 134 6.60 -19.37 4.25
CA ARG A 134 5.79 -20.20 5.14
C ARG A 134 4.36 -19.68 5.18
N GLU A 135 3.50 -20.22 4.32
CA GLU A 135 2.09 -19.83 4.29
C GLU A 135 1.30 -20.42 5.48
N THR A 136 0.99 -19.57 6.45
CA THR A 136 0.27 -19.95 7.67
C THR A 136 -1.02 -19.17 7.82
N ARG A 137 -2.09 -19.82 8.30
CA ARG A 137 -3.37 -19.16 8.65
C ARG A 137 -3.40 -18.65 10.09
N ILE A 138 -2.54 -19.23 10.93
CA ILE A 138 -2.53 -19.00 12.39
C ILE A 138 -2.01 -17.60 12.69
N THR A 139 -0.98 -17.12 11.99
CA THR A 139 -0.37 -15.81 12.26
C THR A 139 -1.37 -14.67 12.09
N GLY A 140 -2.15 -14.67 11.00
CA GLY A 140 -3.21 -13.68 10.78
C GLY A 140 -4.37 -13.80 11.77
N LEU A 141 -4.76 -15.03 12.15
CA LEU A 141 -5.82 -15.26 13.14
C LEU A 141 -5.39 -14.77 14.53
N VAL A 142 -4.17 -15.08 14.96
CA VAL A 142 -3.60 -14.63 16.24
C VAL A 142 -3.49 -13.10 16.25
N ALA A 143 -3.00 -12.49 15.16
CA ALA A 143 -2.96 -11.03 15.06
C ALA A 143 -4.37 -10.40 15.18
N SER A 144 -5.37 -10.96 14.52
CA SER A 144 -6.76 -10.47 14.58
C SER A 144 -7.36 -10.62 15.98
N ILE A 145 -7.08 -11.72 16.68
CA ILE A 145 -7.50 -11.92 18.08
C ILE A 145 -6.81 -10.92 19.00
N LEU A 146 -5.51 -10.71 18.85
CA LEU A 146 -4.76 -9.74 19.64
C LEU A 146 -5.27 -8.30 19.41
N ILE A 147 -5.62 -7.94 18.17
CA ILE A 147 -6.28 -6.66 17.88
C ILE A 147 -7.63 -6.58 18.59
N GLY A 148 -8.44 -7.65 18.56
CA GLY A 148 -9.71 -7.68 19.30
C GLY A 148 -9.53 -7.52 20.82
N ILE A 149 -8.52 -8.17 21.41
CA ILE A 149 -8.17 -8.02 22.83
C ILE A 149 -7.67 -6.60 23.12
N SER A 150 -6.95 -5.98 22.17
CA SER A 150 -6.39 -4.64 22.34
C SER A 150 -7.46 -3.58 22.58
N VAL A 151 -8.68 -3.76 22.06
CA VAL A 151 -9.83 -2.87 22.32
C VAL A 151 -10.17 -2.82 23.82
N LEU A 152 -10.08 -3.95 24.53
CA LEU A 152 -10.28 -4.01 25.98
C LEU A 152 -9.13 -3.37 26.77
N MET A 153 -7.97 -3.24 26.14
CA MET A 153 -6.74 -2.68 26.69
C MET A 153 -6.55 -1.20 26.33
N VAL A 154 -7.48 -0.58 25.61
CA VAL A 154 -7.46 0.87 25.28
C VAL A 154 -7.32 1.78 26.51
N PRO A 155 -8.09 1.59 27.61
CA PRO A 155 -8.15 2.62 28.66
C PRO A 155 -6.94 2.66 29.61
N ILE A 156 -6.03 1.66 29.62
CA ILE A 156 -4.94 1.61 30.62
C ILE A 156 -3.55 1.49 29.97
N PRO A 157 -3.19 0.40 29.27
CA PRO A 157 -1.84 0.25 28.71
C PRO A 157 -1.61 0.98 27.36
N LEU A 158 -2.63 1.12 26.50
CA LEU A 158 -2.44 1.73 25.17
C LEU A 158 -2.20 3.25 25.24
N GLN A 159 -2.80 3.94 26.21
CA GLN A 159 -2.59 5.38 26.42
C GLN A 159 -1.13 5.73 26.82
N ILE A 160 -0.35 4.74 27.29
CA ILE A 160 1.06 4.93 27.66
C ILE A 160 1.95 5.07 26.42
N ILE A 161 1.52 4.54 25.26
CA ILE A 161 2.31 4.55 24.04
C ILE A 161 2.23 5.94 23.39
N PRO A 162 3.34 6.70 23.31
CA PRO A 162 3.31 8.02 22.70
C PRO A 162 3.02 7.93 21.19
N VAL A 163 2.08 8.73 20.70
CA VAL A 163 1.76 8.84 19.27
C VAL A 163 2.99 9.08 18.38
N PRO A 164 4.01 9.88 18.78
CA PRO A 164 5.23 10.04 17.98
C PRO A 164 6.00 8.74 17.70
N VAL A 165 5.93 7.75 18.60
CA VAL A 165 6.56 6.44 18.37
C VAL A 165 5.90 5.73 17.20
N LEU A 166 4.58 5.84 17.07
CA LEU A 166 3.81 5.25 15.97
C LEU A 166 4.15 5.91 14.64
N TYR A 167 4.32 7.24 14.61
CA TYR A 167 4.82 7.92 13.42
C TYR A 167 6.20 7.43 12.99
N GLY A 168 7.09 7.16 13.96
CA GLY A 168 8.39 6.52 13.69
C GLY A 168 8.24 5.15 13.02
N VAL A 169 7.32 4.31 13.51
CA VAL A 169 7.00 3.01 12.89
C VAL A 169 6.43 3.18 11.49
N PHE A 170 5.50 4.13 11.27
CA PHE A 170 4.94 4.39 9.94
C PHE A 170 6.00 4.85 8.93
N VAL A 171 6.93 5.72 9.33
CA VAL A 171 8.05 6.15 8.48
C VAL A 171 8.96 4.96 8.16
N TYR A 172 9.27 4.13 9.16
CA TYR A 172 10.08 2.92 8.95
C TYR A 172 9.41 1.96 7.96
N LEU A 173 8.12 1.66 8.13
CA LEU A 173 7.35 0.79 7.22
C LEU A 173 7.29 1.38 5.80
N SER A 174 7.11 2.70 5.70
CA SER A 174 7.08 3.40 4.41
C SER A 174 8.41 3.29 3.67
N LEU A 175 9.54 3.48 4.36
CA LEU A 175 10.87 3.42 3.74
C LEU A 175 11.33 2.00 3.41
N THR A 176 11.08 1.05 4.31
CA THR A 176 11.43 -0.37 4.11
C THR A 176 10.57 -1.05 3.07
N GLY A 177 9.44 -0.44 2.68
CA GLY A 177 8.51 -0.96 1.67
C GLY A 177 8.91 -0.60 0.24
N LEU A 178 9.77 0.40 0.05
CA LEU A 178 10.20 0.86 -1.27
C LEU A 178 11.12 -0.13 -2.02
N PRO A 179 12.07 -0.84 -1.38
CA PRO A 179 12.86 -1.87 -2.03
C PRO A 179 12.00 -2.99 -2.60
N GLY A 180 12.28 -3.42 -3.84
CA GLY A 180 11.49 -4.42 -4.57
C GLY A 180 10.59 -3.82 -5.65
N PHE A 181 10.24 -2.53 -5.56
CA PHE A 181 9.56 -1.83 -6.65
C PHE A 181 10.55 -1.39 -7.73
N GLN A 182 10.32 -1.83 -8.97
CA GLN A 182 11.15 -1.44 -10.13
C GLN A 182 11.16 0.07 -10.38
N PHE A 183 10.06 0.76 -10.04
CA PHE A 183 10.03 2.23 -10.08
C PHE A 183 11.08 2.83 -9.13
N TRP A 184 11.20 2.32 -7.90
CA TRP A 184 12.18 2.78 -6.93
C TRP A 184 13.62 2.52 -7.38
N GLU A 185 13.89 1.36 -7.98
CA GLU A 185 15.20 1.08 -8.59
C GLU A 185 15.56 2.10 -9.67
N ARG A 186 14.61 2.39 -10.57
CA ARG A 186 14.82 3.38 -11.64
C ARG A 186 14.97 4.80 -11.13
N LEU A 187 14.27 5.15 -10.04
CA LEU A 187 14.43 6.44 -9.38
C LEU A 187 15.86 6.60 -8.83
N LYS A 188 16.40 5.56 -8.18
CA LYS A 188 17.79 5.55 -7.70
C LYS A 188 18.80 5.74 -8.84
N LEU A 189 18.56 5.17 -10.02
CA LEU A 189 19.44 5.33 -11.20
C LEU A 189 19.58 6.78 -11.69
N ILE A 190 18.65 7.68 -11.35
CA ILE A 190 18.75 9.11 -11.66
C ILE A 190 19.90 9.75 -10.86
N ILE A 191 20.10 9.29 -9.62
CA ILE A 191 21.12 9.81 -8.70
C ILE A 191 22.44 9.04 -8.84
N THR A 192 22.38 7.74 -9.15
CA THR A 192 23.56 6.89 -9.30
C THR A 192 24.41 7.27 -10.52
N GLN A 193 25.73 7.31 -10.36
CA GLN A 193 26.66 7.50 -11.48
C GLN A 193 26.66 6.28 -12.40
N ARG A 194 26.84 6.51 -13.71
CA ARG A 194 26.76 5.44 -14.75
C ARG A 194 27.73 4.28 -14.53
N ASN A 195 28.89 4.55 -13.93
CA ASN A 195 29.92 3.53 -13.69
C ASN A 195 29.53 2.54 -12.58
N LEU A 196 28.59 2.92 -11.72
CA LEU A 196 28.08 2.13 -10.59
C LEU A 196 26.76 1.41 -10.90
N TYR A 197 26.34 1.40 -12.18
CA TYR A 197 25.10 0.74 -12.55
C TYR A 197 25.22 -0.77 -12.38
N PRO A 198 24.26 -1.41 -11.68
CA PRO A 198 24.26 -2.85 -11.56
C PRO A 198 24.10 -3.46 -12.96
N PRO A 199 24.81 -4.54 -13.30
CA PRO A 199 24.71 -5.21 -14.58
C PRO A 199 23.40 -6.02 -14.69
N ASN A 200 22.26 -5.33 -14.60
CA ASN A 200 20.93 -5.95 -14.70
C ASN A 200 20.56 -6.21 -16.18
N SER A 201 19.78 -7.28 -16.42
CA SER A 201 19.36 -7.71 -17.77
C SER A 201 18.62 -6.60 -18.56
N TYR A 202 17.87 -5.73 -17.88
CA TYR A 202 17.09 -4.67 -18.51
C TYR A 202 17.93 -3.45 -18.90
N LEU A 203 18.93 -3.06 -18.09
CA LEU A 203 19.81 -1.91 -18.36
C LEU A 203 20.68 -2.12 -19.61
N ARG A 204 20.98 -3.38 -19.94
CA ARG A 204 21.74 -3.74 -21.14
C ARG A 204 20.89 -3.69 -22.43
N LYS A 205 19.56 -3.72 -22.31
CA LYS A 205 18.64 -3.89 -23.44
C LYS A 205 17.87 -2.63 -23.84
N VAL A 206 17.79 -1.63 -22.96
CA VAL A 206 17.05 -0.38 -23.19
C VAL A 206 17.97 0.82 -22.99
N PRO A 207 17.98 1.81 -23.92
CA PRO A 207 18.82 2.99 -23.76
C PRO A 207 18.37 3.84 -22.56
N LEU A 208 19.34 4.36 -21.79
CA LEU A 208 19.10 5.12 -20.55
C LEU A 208 18.15 6.32 -20.72
N LYS A 209 18.23 7.04 -21.84
CA LYS A 209 17.32 8.17 -22.14
C LYS A 209 15.86 7.74 -22.20
N VAL A 210 15.57 6.50 -22.61
CA VAL A 210 14.22 5.95 -22.62
C VAL A 210 13.78 5.61 -21.20
N ILE A 211 14.67 5.04 -20.39
CA ILE A 211 14.40 4.71 -18.99
C ILE A 211 14.04 5.97 -18.20
N HIS A 212 14.85 7.02 -18.26
CA HIS A 212 14.58 8.26 -17.52
C HIS A 212 13.30 8.97 -17.98
N ARG A 213 13.02 8.99 -19.30
CA ARG A 213 11.75 9.54 -19.81
C ARG A 213 10.54 8.77 -19.29
N PHE A 214 10.65 7.44 -19.21
CA PHE A 214 9.60 6.60 -18.65
C PHE A 214 9.41 6.83 -17.15
N THR A 215 10.50 6.90 -16.39
CA THR A 215 10.45 7.16 -14.94
C THR A 215 9.88 8.55 -14.63
N LEU A 216 10.23 9.58 -15.41
CA LEU A 216 9.65 10.91 -15.27
C LEU A 216 8.14 10.89 -15.51
N PHE A 217 7.69 10.18 -16.54
CA PHE A 217 6.25 10.00 -16.79
C PHE A 217 5.54 9.31 -15.63
N GLN A 218 6.11 8.23 -15.09
CA GLN A 218 5.56 7.55 -13.92
C GLN A 218 5.48 8.49 -12.70
N LEU A 219 6.49 9.33 -12.50
CA LEU A 219 6.50 10.33 -11.43
C LEU A 219 5.37 11.34 -11.61
N VAL A 220 5.11 11.83 -12.82
CA VAL A 220 3.98 12.72 -13.12
C VAL A 220 2.64 12.04 -12.81
N VAL A 221 2.47 10.77 -13.18
CA VAL A 221 1.25 10.01 -12.87
C VAL A 221 1.07 9.84 -11.35
N ILE A 222 2.15 9.56 -10.61
CA ILE A 222 2.12 9.47 -9.15
C ILE A 222 1.74 10.82 -8.53
N LEU A 223 2.34 11.93 -8.97
CA LEU A 223 1.98 13.26 -8.45
C LEU A 223 0.51 13.60 -8.72
N TRP A 224 0.00 13.21 -9.89
CA TRP A 224 -1.42 13.35 -10.21
C TRP A 224 -2.32 12.52 -9.29
N LEU A 225 -1.94 11.28 -8.95
CA LEU A 225 -2.69 10.48 -7.95
C LEU A 225 -2.61 11.08 -6.55
N VAL A 226 -1.43 11.55 -6.15
CA VAL A 226 -1.20 12.20 -4.85
C VAL A 226 -2.09 13.43 -4.72
N PHE A 227 -2.29 14.20 -5.79
CA PHE A 227 -3.23 15.32 -5.80
C PHE A 227 -4.66 14.87 -5.42
N TRP A 228 -5.18 13.81 -6.05
CA TRP A 228 -6.52 13.29 -5.72
C TRP A 228 -6.59 12.71 -4.30
N GLY A 229 -5.53 12.04 -3.83
CA GLY A 229 -5.51 11.39 -2.51
C GLY A 229 -5.28 12.33 -1.33
N LEU A 230 -4.53 13.43 -1.52
CA LEU A 230 -4.19 14.38 -0.44
C LEU A 230 -5.07 15.65 -0.46
N THR A 231 -6.11 15.69 -1.28
CA THR A 231 -7.05 16.82 -1.28
C THR A 231 -7.79 16.85 0.06
N PRO A 232 -7.89 18.01 0.75
CA PRO A 232 -8.56 18.12 2.06
C PRO A 232 -10.09 18.02 2.00
N VAL A 233 -10.67 17.75 0.82
CA VAL A 233 -12.11 17.66 0.59
C VAL A 233 -12.47 16.19 0.40
N ASP A 234 -13.19 15.62 1.36
CA ASP A 234 -13.54 14.19 1.41
C ASP A 234 -14.26 13.72 0.13
N TYR A 235 -15.14 14.55 -0.42
CA TYR A 235 -15.86 14.25 -1.66
C TYR A 235 -14.94 14.10 -2.88
N ILE A 236 -13.82 14.82 -2.92
CA ILE A 236 -12.85 14.75 -4.02
C ILE A 236 -12.02 13.48 -3.90
N GLN A 237 -11.71 13.04 -2.67
CA GLN A 237 -10.97 11.79 -2.43
C GLN A 237 -11.71 10.56 -2.97
N LEU A 238 -13.05 10.57 -3.00
CA LEU A 238 -13.85 9.49 -3.60
C LEU A 238 -13.55 9.25 -5.08
N PHE A 239 -13.07 10.26 -5.80
CA PHE A 239 -12.69 10.11 -7.21
C PHE A 239 -11.32 9.44 -7.40
N LEU A 240 -10.56 9.17 -6.32
CA LEU A 240 -9.29 8.47 -6.39
C LEU A 240 -9.41 7.10 -7.08
N GLY A 241 -10.50 6.37 -6.84
CA GLY A 241 -10.73 5.07 -7.48
C GLY A 241 -10.88 5.17 -9.00
N ALA A 242 -11.63 6.17 -9.46
CA ALA A 242 -11.74 6.48 -10.89
C ALA A 242 -10.39 6.94 -11.46
N ALA A 243 -9.64 7.74 -10.70
CA ALA A 243 -8.30 8.19 -11.08
C ALA A 243 -7.33 7.00 -11.26
N LEU A 244 -7.33 6.04 -10.34
CA LEU A 244 -6.54 4.81 -10.42
C LEU A 244 -6.86 3.98 -11.67
N ILE A 245 -8.15 3.80 -11.98
CA ILE A 245 -8.57 3.04 -13.17
C ILE A 245 -8.15 3.74 -14.46
N SER A 246 -8.19 5.09 -14.49
CA SER A 246 -7.78 5.87 -15.65
C SER A 246 -6.29 5.70 -16.00
N ILE A 247 -5.45 5.21 -15.08
CA ILE A 247 -4.04 4.91 -15.37
C ILE A 247 -3.91 3.84 -16.48
N ILE A 248 -4.84 2.89 -16.54
CA ILE A 248 -4.82 1.80 -17.54
C ILE A 248 -4.91 2.37 -18.97
N PRO A 249 -5.93 3.17 -19.35
CA PRO A 249 -5.98 3.78 -20.67
C PRO A 249 -4.87 4.81 -20.87
N ILE A 250 -4.50 5.60 -19.86
CA ILE A 250 -3.37 6.54 -19.94
C ILE A 250 -2.09 5.79 -20.35
N ARG A 251 -1.79 4.66 -19.70
CA ARG A 251 -0.65 3.80 -20.03
C ARG A 251 -0.77 3.21 -21.43
N ALA A 252 -1.95 2.74 -21.82
CA ALA A 252 -2.17 2.11 -23.11
C ALA A 252 -1.95 3.09 -24.27
N VAL A 253 -2.43 4.32 -24.15
CA VAL A 253 -2.29 5.37 -25.15
C VAL A 253 -0.86 5.93 -25.16
N PHE A 254 -0.36 6.35 -24.00
CA PHE A 254 0.97 6.96 -23.89
C PHE A 254 2.09 5.98 -24.24
N GLY A 255 1.96 4.72 -23.81
CA GLY A 255 2.90 3.64 -24.13
C GLY A 255 3.01 3.41 -25.63
N ARG A 256 1.89 3.41 -26.37
CA ARG A 256 1.89 3.21 -27.82
C ARG A 256 2.45 4.41 -28.60
N LEU A 257 2.22 5.64 -28.12
CA LEU A 257 2.62 6.85 -28.84
C LEU A 257 4.11 7.19 -28.64
N PHE A 258 4.65 7.02 -27.44
CA PHE A 258 5.97 7.55 -27.09
C PHE A 258 7.08 6.51 -27.00
N PHE A 259 6.75 5.21 -26.89
CA PHE A 259 7.73 4.16 -26.67
C PHE A 259 7.62 3.00 -27.66
N GLN A 260 8.77 2.47 -28.07
CA GLN A 260 8.81 1.24 -28.85
C GLN A 260 8.39 0.06 -27.98
N GLN A 261 7.50 -0.80 -28.51
CA GLN A 261 6.98 -1.98 -27.81
C GLN A 261 8.08 -2.92 -27.29
N LYS A 262 9.22 -2.99 -27.98
CA LYS A 262 10.39 -3.77 -27.54
C LYS A 262 10.98 -3.25 -26.23
N HIS A 263 11.01 -1.93 -26.03
CA HIS A 263 11.53 -1.33 -24.80
C HIS A 263 10.55 -1.49 -23.63
N LEU A 264 9.25 -1.31 -23.88
CA LEU A 264 8.21 -1.50 -22.86
C LEU A 264 8.21 -2.92 -22.28
N LYS A 265 8.33 -3.95 -23.13
CA LYS A 265 8.44 -5.35 -22.68
C LYS A 265 9.61 -5.63 -21.74
N HIS A 266 10.65 -4.80 -21.72
CA HIS A 266 11.78 -4.94 -20.80
C HIS A 266 11.66 -4.05 -19.56
N LEU A 267 10.78 -3.05 -19.59
CA LEU A 267 10.52 -2.11 -18.49
C LEU A 267 9.35 -2.54 -17.59
N ASP A 268 8.57 -3.52 -18.05
CA ASP A 268 7.35 -4.06 -17.43
C ASP A 268 7.52 -5.50 -16.92
N LYS A 269 8.73 -6.08 -17.06
CA LYS A 269 9.10 -7.38 -16.49
C LYS A 269 9.64 -7.16 -15.11
#